data_AF-A0A1Q4WUY1-F1
#
_entry.id   AF-A0A1Q4WUY1-F1
#
_cell.length_a   1.000
_cell.length_b   1.000
_cell.length_c   1.000
_cell.angle_alpha   90.00
_cell.angle_beta   90.00
_cell.angle_gamma   90.00
#
_symmetry.space_group_name_H-M   'P 1'
#
loop_
_entity.id
_entity.type
_entity.pdbx_description
1 polymer ?
#
loop_
_entity_poly.entity_id
_entity_poly.type
_entity_poly.pdbx_seq_one_letter_code
_entity_poly.pdbx_strand_id
1 'polypeptide(L)'
;MTVFSVPEAREELARLLPVLTEIIEVRADAAELAASLNGGGPTDLGGLPELKAAQARLDDLMTTVQATGAELKGFAPLLVDFPSDLDGVPVLLCWLEGDQGLDWYHRTDLGFAGRRPLA
;
A
#
# COMPACT_ATOMS: atom_id res chain seq x y z
N MET A 1 -4.44 13.57 -12.24
CA MET A 1 -4.92 13.12 -10.93
C MET A 1 -6.35 12.70 -11.12
N THR A 2 -6.62 11.40 -11.04
CA THR A 2 -7.99 10.88 -11.10
C THR A 2 -8.61 11.06 -9.72
N VAL A 3 -9.80 11.64 -9.66
CA VAL A 3 -10.58 11.74 -8.43
C VAL A 3 -11.56 10.56 -8.44
N PHE A 4 -11.50 9.72 -7.42
CA PHE A 4 -12.39 8.56 -7.25
C PHE A 4 -13.64 8.97 -6.48
N SER A 5 -14.80 8.44 -6.87
CA SER A 5 -15.93 8.31 -5.96
C SER A 5 -15.68 7.17 -4.95
N VAL A 6 -16.42 7.15 -3.84
CA VAL A 6 -16.31 6.06 -2.84
C VAL A 6 -16.59 4.67 -3.45
N PRO A 7 -17.63 4.47 -4.28
CA PRO A 7 -17.84 3.17 -4.93
C PRO A 7 -16.69 2.77 -5.86
N GLU A 8 -16.18 3.69 -6.69
CA GLU A 8 -15.05 3.41 -7.59
C GLU A 8 -13.79 3.05 -6.83
N ALA A 9 -13.48 3.77 -5.75
CA ALA A 9 -12.31 3.47 -4.91
C ALA A 9 -12.44 2.12 -4.21
N ARG A 10 -13.65 1.71 -3.80
CA ARG A 10 -13.90 0.36 -3.23
C ARG A 10 -13.69 -0.74 -4.27
N GLU A 11 -14.18 -0.54 -5.49
CA GLU A 11 -13.95 -1.49 -6.58
C GLU A 11 -12.47 -1.57 -6.97
N GLU A 12 -11.77 -0.43 -7.00
CA GLU A 12 -10.33 -0.39 -7.27
C GLU A 12 -9.54 -1.06 -6.16
N LEU A 13 -9.87 -0.80 -4.89
CA LEU A 13 -9.26 -1.51 -3.77
C LEU A 13 -9.47 -3.03 -3.93
N ALA A 14 -10.67 -3.49 -4.27
CA ALA A 14 -10.93 -4.92 -4.47
C ALA A 14 -10.07 -5.52 -5.59
N ARG A 15 -9.81 -4.77 -6.68
CA ARG A 15 -8.87 -5.18 -7.74
C ARG A 15 -7.42 -5.19 -7.26
N LEU A 16 -7.03 -4.24 -6.42
CA LEU A 16 -5.68 -4.09 -5.91
C LEU A 16 -5.36 -5.03 -4.74
N LEU A 17 -6.35 -5.53 -3.99
CA LEU A 17 -6.12 -6.37 -2.80
C LEU A 17 -5.12 -7.52 -3.02
N PRO A 18 -5.19 -8.31 -4.12
CA PRO A 18 -4.16 -9.32 -4.40
C PRO A 18 -2.76 -8.75 -4.56
N VAL A 19 -2.63 -7.60 -5.23
CA VAL A 19 -1.34 -6.90 -5.43
C VAL A 19 -0.81 -6.35 -4.11
N LEU A 20 -1.68 -5.73 -3.29
CA LEU A 20 -1.29 -5.19 -1.98
C LEU A 20 -0.88 -6.30 -1.01
N THR A 21 -1.57 -7.45 -1.05
CA THR A 21 -1.21 -8.64 -0.27
C THR A 21 0.17 -9.15 -0.69
N GLU A 22 0.45 -9.24 -1.99
CA GLU A 22 1.75 -9.65 -2.49
C GLU A 22 2.86 -8.66 -2.09
N ILE A 23 2.59 -7.33 -2.12
CA ILE A 23 3.54 -6.33 -1.62
C ILE A 23 3.89 -6.61 -0.15
N ILE A 24 2.90 -6.90 0.70
CA ILE A 24 3.10 -7.17 2.12
C ILE A 24 3.98 -8.41 2.32
N GLU A 25 3.71 -9.48 1.58
CA GLU A 25 4.46 -10.75 1.63
C GLU A 25 5.90 -10.57 1.13
N VAL A 26 6.10 -10.04 -0.08
CA VAL A 26 7.44 -9.85 -0.67
C VAL A 26 8.28 -8.86 0.15
N ARG A 27 7.65 -7.84 0.74
CA ARG A 27 8.32 -6.91 1.66
C ARG A 27 8.81 -7.64 2.92
N ALA A 28 8.03 -8.57 3.47
CA ALA A 28 8.43 -9.34 4.64
C ALA A 28 9.63 -10.24 4.31
N ASP A 29 9.58 -10.96 3.19
CA ASP A 29 10.69 -11.80 2.71
C ASP A 29 11.95 -10.98 2.45
N ALA A 30 11.82 -9.81 1.80
CA ALA A 30 12.93 -8.90 1.56
C ALA A 30 13.56 -8.39 2.86
N ALA A 31 12.75 -8.11 3.89
CA ALA A 31 13.23 -7.68 5.19
C ALA A 31 14.00 -8.81 5.91
N GLU A 32 13.51 -10.05 5.85
CA GLU A 32 14.19 -11.22 6.41
C GLU A 32 15.53 -11.50 5.70
N LEU A 33 15.52 -11.53 4.36
CA LEU A 33 16.73 -11.70 3.55
C LEU A 33 17.76 -10.61 3.85
N ALA A 34 17.33 -9.34 3.94
CA ALA A 34 18.21 -8.24 4.29
C ALA A 34 18.79 -8.38 5.71
N ALA A 35 18.01 -8.84 6.68
CA ALA A 35 18.49 -9.08 8.05
C ALA A 35 19.53 -10.22 8.09
N SER A 36 19.27 -11.33 7.41
CA SER A 36 20.21 -12.47 7.28
C SER A 36 21.55 -12.01 6.68
N LEU A 37 21.51 -11.25 5.58
CA LEU A 37 22.72 -10.74 4.91
C LEU A 37 23.51 -9.72 5.74
N ASN A 38 22.86 -9.05 6.71
CA ASN A 38 23.49 -8.08 7.61
C ASN A 38 23.98 -8.70 8.94
N GLY A 39 24.24 -10.01 8.95
CA GLY A 39 24.76 -10.72 10.13
C GLY A 39 23.68 -11.25 11.07
N GLY A 40 22.43 -11.30 10.61
CA GLY A 40 21.35 -12.05 11.26
C GLY A 40 21.56 -13.57 11.16
N GLY A 41 20.60 -14.33 11.70
CA GLY A 41 20.57 -15.78 11.56
C GLY A 41 20.31 -16.20 10.10
N PRO A 42 20.69 -17.44 9.73
CA PRO A 42 20.39 -17.97 8.39
C PRO A 42 18.88 -18.05 8.16
N THR A 43 18.48 -17.92 6.90
CA THR A 43 17.10 -18.08 6.41
C THR A 43 17.07 -19.09 5.27
N ASP A 44 15.95 -19.79 5.14
CA ASP A 44 15.69 -20.71 4.02
C ASP A 44 15.20 -19.97 2.75
N LEU A 45 14.99 -18.65 2.83
CA LEU A 45 14.54 -17.81 1.72
C LEU A 45 15.64 -17.53 0.67
N GLY A 46 16.89 -17.93 0.94
CA GLY A 46 18.03 -17.72 0.03
C GLY A 46 18.97 -16.61 0.50
N GLY A 47 19.47 -15.80 -0.43
CA GLY A 47 20.46 -14.77 -0.15
C GLY A 47 20.35 -13.55 -1.07
N LEU A 48 21.50 -13.02 -1.49
CA LEU A 48 21.54 -11.78 -2.29
C LEU A 48 20.74 -11.86 -3.61
N PRO A 49 20.77 -12.96 -4.38
CA PRO A 49 19.96 -13.07 -5.61
C PRO A 49 18.46 -12.95 -5.33
N GLU A 50 17.95 -13.65 -4.31
CA GLU A 50 16.54 -13.63 -3.92
C GLU A 50 16.13 -12.26 -3.39
N LEU A 51 17.00 -11.58 -2.63
CA LEU A 51 16.76 -10.20 -2.20
C LEU A 51 16.64 -9.26 -3.40
N LYS A 52 17.48 -9.44 -4.44
CA LYS A 52 17.39 -8.64 -5.67
C LYS A 52 16.13 -8.94 -6.48
N ALA A 53 15.71 -10.20 -6.53
CA ALA A 53 14.44 -10.57 -7.14
C ALA A 53 13.24 -9.96 -6.41
N ALA A 54 13.23 -10.02 -5.07
CA ALA A 54 12.19 -9.42 -4.24
C ALA A 54 12.11 -7.90 -4.43
N GLN A 55 13.25 -7.21 -4.48
CA GLN A 55 13.31 -5.77 -4.76
C GLN A 55 12.71 -5.42 -6.14
N ALA A 56 13.11 -6.14 -7.20
CA ALA A 56 12.55 -5.92 -8.53
C ALA A 56 11.03 -6.20 -8.57
N ARG A 57 10.58 -7.26 -7.87
CA ARG A 57 9.15 -7.60 -7.78
C ARG A 57 8.35 -6.51 -7.06
N LEU A 58 8.89 -5.96 -5.97
CA LEU A 58 8.27 -4.84 -5.26
C LEU A 58 8.12 -3.61 -6.17
N ASP A 59 9.15 -3.27 -6.95
CA ASP A 59 9.09 -2.15 -7.88
C ASP A 59 7.97 -2.33 -8.94
N ASP A 60 7.82 -3.54 -9.50
CA ASP A 60 6.76 -3.88 -10.45
C ASP A 60 5.36 -3.77 -9.82
N LEU A 61 5.19 -4.30 -8.60
CA LEU A 61 3.92 -4.24 -7.87
C LEU A 61 3.54 -2.80 -7.50
N MET A 62 4.51 -2.01 -7.03
CA MET A 62 4.28 -0.60 -6.74
C MET A 62 3.89 0.20 -7.98
N THR A 63 4.55 -0.08 -9.11
CA THR A 63 4.21 0.51 -10.41
C THR A 63 2.77 0.16 -10.82
N THR A 64 2.35 -1.08 -10.58
CA THR A 64 0.98 -1.55 -10.84
C THR A 64 -0.03 -0.76 -10.02
N VAL A 65 0.22 -0.54 -8.72
CA VAL A 65 -0.66 0.26 -7.85
C VAL A 65 -0.75 1.70 -8.36
N GLN A 66 0.40 2.34 -8.63
CA GLN A 66 0.45 3.74 -9.07
C GLN A 66 -0.26 3.97 -10.41
N ALA A 67 -0.24 2.99 -11.31
CA ALA A 67 -0.92 3.07 -12.61
C ALA A 67 -2.45 3.20 -12.50
N THR A 68 -3.04 2.81 -11.36
CA THR A 68 -4.50 2.96 -11.12
C THR A 68 -4.90 4.39 -10.76
N GLY A 69 -3.94 5.23 -10.34
CA GLY A 69 -4.19 6.54 -9.73
C GLY A 69 -4.29 6.51 -8.20
N ALA A 70 -4.22 5.34 -7.56
CA ALA A 70 -4.01 5.21 -6.13
C ALA A 70 -2.59 5.63 -5.74
N GLU A 71 -2.45 6.21 -4.54
CA GLU A 71 -1.20 6.78 -4.02
C GLU A 71 -0.64 5.88 -2.92
N LEU A 72 0.54 5.32 -3.15
CA LEU A 72 1.31 4.63 -2.11
C LEU A 72 1.94 5.67 -1.16
N LYS A 73 1.43 5.77 0.08
CA LYS A 73 1.87 6.75 1.09
C LYS A 73 2.75 6.18 2.19
N GLY A 74 2.66 4.88 2.42
CA GLY A 74 3.42 4.17 3.45
C GLY A 74 3.77 2.78 2.96
N PHE A 75 4.94 2.29 3.36
CA PHE A 75 5.45 0.99 2.93
C PHE A 75 5.48 -0.05 4.05
N ALA A 76 5.69 0.36 5.30
CA ALA A 76 5.64 -0.50 6.48
C ALA A 76 5.17 0.28 7.72
N PRO A 77 3.84 0.28 8.03
CA PRO A 77 2.77 -0.45 7.34
C PRO A 77 2.47 0.07 5.92
N LEU A 78 1.89 -0.79 5.07
CA LEU A 78 1.44 -0.39 3.74
C LEU A 78 0.22 0.55 3.87
N LEU A 79 0.31 1.75 3.30
CA LEU A 79 -0.77 2.74 3.30
C LEU A 79 -1.03 3.19 1.87
N VAL A 80 -2.28 3.04 1.44
CA VAL A 80 -2.75 3.39 0.10
C VAL A 80 -3.90 4.40 0.21
N ASP A 81 -3.74 5.51 -0.48
CA ASP A 81 -4.71 6.58 -0.53
C ASP A 81 -5.34 6.69 -1.93
N PHE A 82 -6.66 6.88 -1.99
CA PHE A 82 -7.41 7.14 -3.21
C PHE A 82 -7.87 8.60 -3.17
N PRO A 83 -7.34 9.48 -4.05
CA PRO A 83 -7.79 10.87 -4.12
C PRO A 83 -9.30 10.97 -4.39
N SER A 84 -10.02 11.73 -3.58
CA SER A 84 -11.47 11.84 -3.65
C SER A 84 -11.96 13.24 -3.25
N ASP A 85 -13.26 13.47 -3.40
CA ASP A 85 -13.96 14.67 -2.97
C ASP A 85 -15.20 14.26 -2.17
N LEU A 86 -15.37 14.84 -0.98
CA LEU A 86 -16.56 14.69 -0.16
C LEU A 86 -17.17 16.07 0.08
N ASP A 87 -18.35 16.32 -0.50
CA ASP A 87 -19.09 17.58 -0.39
C ASP A 87 -18.26 18.83 -0.76
N GLY A 88 -17.43 18.74 -1.80
CA GLY A 88 -16.56 19.82 -2.27
C GLY A 88 -15.28 19.98 -1.44
N VAL A 89 -14.99 19.05 -0.53
CA VAL A 89 -13.76 19.02 0.25
C VAL A 89 -12.84 17.92 -0.31
N PRO A 90 -11.63 18.28 -0.77
CA PRO A 90 -10.62 17.30 -1.18
C PRO A 90 -10.19 16.42 -0.01
N VAL A 91 -10.28 15.11 -0.21
CA VAL A 91 -9.90 14.09 0.78
C VAL A 91 -9.08 12.98 0.13
N LEU A 92 -8.47 12.16 0.96
CA LEU A 92 -7.85 10.89 0.58
C LEU A 92 -8.62 9.78 1.30
N LEU A 93 -9.28 8.90 0.53
CA LEU A 93 -9.85 7.66 1.09
C LEU A 93 -8.67 6.73 1.36
N CYS A 94 -8.50 6.28 2.59
CA CYS A 94 -7.25 5.65 3.02
C CYS A 94 -7.49 4.22 3.48
N TRP A 95 -6.71 3.30 2.93
CA TRP A 95 -6.61 1.91 3.34
C TRP A 95 -5.23 1.66 3.93
N LEU A 96 -5.19 1.22 5.19
CA LEU A 96 -3.99 0.80 5.90
C LEU A 96 -3.96 -0.73 5.97
N GLU A 97 -2.77 -1.30 5.83
CA GLU A 97 -2.51 -2.71 6.10
C GLU A 97 -3.20 -3.18 7.41
N GLY A 98 -4.10 -4.15 7.27
CA GLY A 98 -4.94 -4.68 8.36
C GLY A 98 -6.40 -4.20 8.34
N ASP A 99 -6.72 -3.13 7.61
CA ASP A 99 -8.11 -2.72 7.42
C ASP A 99 -8.91 -3.74 6.60
N GLN A 100 -10.16 -3.95 6.98
CA GLN A 100 -11.06 -4.91 6.32
C GLN A 100 -11.68 -4.38 5.02
N GLY A 101 -11.60 -3.07 4.79
CA GLY A 101 -12.22 -2.39 3.65
C GLY A 101 -11.84 -0.91 3.59
N LEU A 102 -12.35 -0.23 2.57
CA LEU A 102 -12.18 1.22 2.42
C LEU A 102 -13.28 1.95 3.20
N ASP A 103 -13.03 2.12 4.50
CA ASP A 103 -14.01 2.65 5.47
C ASP A 103 -13.54 3.95 6.13
N TRP A 104 -12.43 4.51 5.68
CA TRP A 104 -11.83 5.68 6.29
C TRP A 104 -11.33 6.66 5.25
N TYR A 105 -11.27 7.92 5.64
CA TYR A 105 -10.68 8.99 4.86
C TYR A 105 -9.95 9.96 5.77
N HIS A 106 -9.10 10.80 5.19
CA HIS A 106 -8.60 11.98 5.86
C HIS A 106 -8.58 13.16 4.90
N ARG A 107 -8.65 14.38 5.44
CA ARG A 107 -8.48 15.59 4.63
C ARG A 107 -7.01 15.76 4.25
N THR A 108 -6.78 16.36 3.09
CA THR A 108 -5.43 16.63 2.58
C THR A 108 -4.63 17.59 3.46
N ASP A 109 -5.30 18.54 4.13
CA ASP A 109 -4.68 19.53 5.01
C ASP A 109 -4.38 19.03 6.43
N LEU A 110 -5.00 17.91 6.85
CA LEU A 110 -4.77 17.30 8.17
C LEU A 110 -3.82 16.10 8.11
N GLY A 111 -3.67 15.49 6.94
CA GLY A 111 -2.91 14.26 6.74
C GLY A 111 -3.53 13.05 7.45
N PHE A 112 -2.85 11.91 7.39
CA PHE A 112 -3.34 10.63 7.91
C PHE A 112 -3.66 10.66 9.42
N ALA A 113 -2.98 11.48 10.21
CA ALA A 113 -3.30 11.66 11.64
C ALA A 113 -4.73 12.18 11.89
N GLY A 114 -5.34 12.83 10.89
CA GLY A 114 -6.72 13.31 10.91
C GLY A 114 -7.76 12.31 10.38
N ARG A 115 -7.42 11.01 10.31
CA ARG A 115 -8.29 9.93 9.79
C ARG A 115 -9.65 9.87 10.51
N ARG A 116 -10.71 9.70 9.72
CA ARG A 116 -12.12 9.63 10.15
C ARG A 116 -12.85 8.52 9.40
N PRO A 117 -13.86 7.87 10.00
CA PRO A 117 -14.65 6.87 9.31
C PRO A 117 -15.48 7.51 8.20
N LEU A 118 -15.66 6.80 7.10
CA LEU A 118 -16.67 7.11 6.10
C LEU A 118 -18.04 6.85 6.73
N ALA A 119 -18.92 7.85 6.68
CA ALA A 119 -20.27 7.77 7.22
C ALA A 119 -21.18 6.85 6.39
#